data_AF-A0A843SYV8-F1
#
_entry.id   AF-A0A843SYV8-F1
#
_cell.length_a   1.000
_cell.length_b   1.000
_cell.length_c   1.000
_cell.angle_alpha   90.00
_cell.angle_beta   90.00
_cell.angle_gamma   90.00
#
_symmetry.space_group_name_H-M   'P 1'
#
loop_
_entity.id
_entity.type
_entity.pdbx_description
1 polymer ?
#
loop_
_entity_poly.entity_id
_entity_poly.type
_entity_poly.pdbx_seq_one_letter_code
_entity_poly.pdbx_strand_id
1 'polypeptide(L)'
;MTRDERIRELLRRDVDLAEYAEIRELWTRHSIAEDARDLPGLISTLTEDCVYQVFPGGYRWTGHEGAARAPAAIATLGRGPGRAPAARRR
;
A
#
# COMPACT_ATOMS: atom_id res chain seq x y z
N MET A 1 12.29 -3.05 -25.79
CA MET A 1 11.58 -3.95 -24.87
C MET A 1 10.26 -3.33 -24.44
N THR A 2 9.15 -3.96 -24.81
CA THR A 2 7.77 -3.55 -24.49
C THR A 2 7.43 -3.85 -23.03
N ARG A 3 6.32 -3.29 -22.51
CA ARG A 3 5.83 -3.60 -21.15
C ARG A 3 5.55 -5.09 -20.97
N ASP A 4 4.93 -5.71 -21.99
CA ASP A 4 4.53 -7.11 -21.93
C ASP A 4 5.74 -8.05 -21.96
N GLU A 5 6.80 -7.69 -22.68
CA GLU A 5 8.08 -8.41 -22.64
C GLU A 5 8.69 -8.39 -21.24
N ARG A 6 8.72 -7.23 -20.56
CA ARG A 6 9.21 -7.11 -19.18
C ARG A 6 8.41 -7.94 -18.17
N ILE A 7 7.08 -7.93 -18.28
CA ILE A 7 6.22 -8.71 -17.38
C ILE A 7 6.50 -10.20 -17.55
N ARG A 8 6.61 -10.68 -18.80
CA ARG A 8 6.91 -12.09 -19.08
C ARG A 8 8.28 -12.51 -18.59
N GLU A 9 9.26 -11.60 -18.59
CA GLU A 9 10.57 -11.85 -17.97
C GLU A 9 10.47 -12.06 -16.46
N LEU A 10 9.75 -11.17 -15.75
CA LEU A 10 9.54 -11.30 -14.31
C LEU A 10 8.85 -12.61 -13.94
N LEU A 11 7.82 -13.01 -14.69
CA LEU A 11 7.08 -14.27 -14.45
C LEU A 11 7.91 -15.53 -14.70
N ARG A 12 9.02 -15.45 -15.45
CA ARG A 12 9.89 -16.58 -15.76
C ARG A 12 11.10 -16.68 -14.82
N ARG A 13 11.27 -15.75 -13.88
CA ARG A 13 12.37 -15.81 -12.93
C ARG A 13 12.25 -17.06 -12.07
N ASP A 14 13.36 -17.80 -11.96
CA ASP A 14 13.48 -18.86 -10.97
C ASP A 14 13.42 -18.26 -9.56
N VAL A 15 12.83 -19.01 -8.64
CA VAL A 15 12.70 -18.58 -7.24
C VAL A 15 13.91 -19.06 -6.46
N ASP A 16 14.72 -18.13 -5.97
CA ASP A 16 15.71 -18.43 -4.94
C ASP A 16 15.01 -18.56 -3.58
N LEU A 17 15.23 -19.69 -2.91
CA LEU A 17 14.60 -19.99 -1.62
C LEU A 17 15.12 -19.09 -0.50
N ALA A 18 16.37 -18.62 -0.58
CA ALA A 18 16.94 -17.70 0.40
C ALA A 18 16.29 -16.31 0.28
N GLU A 19 16.26 -15.75 -0.93
CA GLU A 19 15.58 -14.48 -1.22
C GLU A 19 14.08 -14.55 -0.87
N TYR A 20 13.41 -15.66 -1.21
CA TYR A 20 12.02 -15.87 -0.82
C TYR A 20 11.81 -15.80 0.70
N ALA A 21 12.69 -16.42 1.49
CA ALA A 21 12.60 -16.40 2.94
C ALA A 21 12.75 -14.97 3.50
N GLU A 22 13.71 -14.20 2.98
CA GLU A 22 13.92 -12.79 3.37
C GLU A 22 12.69 -11.91 3.03
N ILE A 23 12.17 -12.05 1.81
CA ILE A 23 10.95 -11.32 1.37
C ILE A 23 9.75 -11.71 2.24
N ARG A 24 9.59 -13.01 2.53
CA ARG A 24 8.49 -13.52 3.38
C ARG A 24 8.59 -12.97 4.80
N GLU A 25 9.78 -12.89 5.37
CA GLU A 25 9.99 -12.33 6.71
C GLU A 25 9.66 -10.82 6.72
N LEU A 26 10.15 -10.06 5.74
CA LEU A 26 9.83 -8.64 5.60
C LEU A 26 8.32 -8.42 5.44
N TRP A 27 7.66 -9.18 4.58
CA TRP A 27 6.20 -9.13 4.38
C TRP A 27 5.44 -9.46 5.67
N THR A 28 5.93 -10.44 6.43
CA THR A 28 5.30 -10.85 7.69
C THR A 28 5.36 -9.73 8.72
N ARG A 29 6.53 -9.10 8.89
CA ARG A 29 6.67 -7.92 9.77
C ARG A 29 5.79 -6.75 9.33
N HIS A 30 5.76 -6.48 8.03
CA HIS A 30 4.89 -5.46 7.44
C HIS A 30 3.41 -5.70 7.79
N SER A 31 2.95 -6.92 7.59
CA SER A 31 1.53 -7.29 7.79
C SER A 31 1.12 -7.27 9.25
N ILE A 32 2.01 -7.68 10.16
CA ILE A 32 1.77 -7.57 11.61
C ILE A 32 1.61 -6.09 12.01
N ALA A 33 2.50 -5.22 11.52
CA ALA A 33 2.42 -3.79 11.82
C ALA A 33 1.14 -3.16 11.23
N GLU A 34 0.75 -3.55 10.02
CA GLU A 34 -0.50 -3.09 9.39
C GLU A 34 -1.74 -3.51 10.20
N ASP A 35 -1.84 -4.79 10.58
CA ASP A 35 -2.96 -5.33 11.37
C ASP A 35 -3.06 -4.67 12.75
N ALA A 36 -1.91 -4.45 13.40
CA ALA A 36 -1.81 -3.75 14.69
C ALA A 36 -2.08 -2.23 14.59
N ARG A 37 -2.21 -1.68 13.37
CA ARG A 37 -2.30 -0.24 13.10
C ARG A 37 -1.09 0.55 13.64
N ASP A 38 0.07 -0.10 13.65
CA ASP A 38 1.36 0.47 14.03
C ASP A 38 1.98 1.18 12.83
N LEU A 39 1.69 2.48 12.70
CA LEU A 39 2.18 3.29 11.58
C LEU A 39 3.73 3.42 11.57
N PRO A 40 4.42 3.69 12.69
CA PRO A 40 5.88 3.65 12.72
C PRO A 40 6.45 2.29 12.30
N GLY A 41 5.90 1.19 12.82
CA GLY A 41 6.31 -0.16 12.46
C GLY A 41 6.13 -0.42 10.96
N LEU A 42 4.97 -0.05 10.41
CA LEU A 42 4.67 -0.19 8.99
C LEU A 42 5.68 0.57 8.11
N ILE A 43 5.90 1.85 8.39
CA ILE A 43 6.81 2.71 7.62
C ILE A 43 8.25 2.18 7.66
N SER A 44 8.69 1.60 8.79
CA SER A 44 10.03 1.03 8.92
C SER A 44 10.32 -0.14 7.96
N THR A 45 9.28 -0.75 7.39
CA THR A 45 9.39 -1.86 6.44
C THR A 45 9.38 -1.40 4.97
N LEU A 46 9.19 -0.10 4.71
CA LEU A 46 9.12 0.47 3.38
C LEU A 46 10.48 1.04 2.96
N THR A 47 10.76 1.05 1.65
CA THR A 47 11.89 1.78 1.10
C THR A 47 11.75 3.28 1.36
N GLU A 48 12.86 4.00 1.45
CA GLU A 48 12.85 5.45 1.69
C GLU A 48 12.08 6.23 0.61
N ASP A 49 12.09 5.71 -0.62
CA ASP A 49 11.41 6.26 -1.80
C ASP A 49 10.01 5.68 -2.03
N CYS A 50 9.41 5.04 -1.02
CA CYS A 50 8.13 4.35 -1.17
C CYS A 50 7.02 5.26 -1.70
N VAL A 51 6.04 4.66 -2.38
CA VAL A 51 4.92 5.36 -2.96
C VAL A 51 3.63 4.73 -2.48
N TYR A 52 2.79 5.53 -1.82
CA TYR A 52 1.42 5.14 -1.51
C TYR A 52 0.49 5.73 -2.57
N GLN A 53 -0.23 4.88 -3.31
CA GLN A 53 -1.17 5.31 -4.35
C GLN A 53 -2.52 4.64 -4.16
N VAL A 54 -3.60 5.43 -4.23
CA VAL A 54 -4.97 4.93 -4.14
C VAL A 54 -5.67 5.05 -5.48
N PHE A 55 -6.29 3.94 -5.91
CA PHE A 55 -7.06 3.85 -7.13
C PHE A 55 -8.51 3.40 -6.83
N PRO A 56 -9.53 3.99 -7.49
CA PRO A 56 -9.47 5.14 -8.40
C PRO A 56 -9.28 6.47 -7.66
N GLY A 57 -8.82 7.51 -8.36
CA GLY A 57 -8.74 8.88 -7.81
C GLY A 57 -7.37 9.56 -7.90
N GLY A 58 -6.31 8.81 -8.23
CA GLY A 58 -4.99 9.39 -8.53
C GLY A 58 -4.24 9.96 -7.32
N TYR A 59 -4.73 9.75 -6.10
CA TYR A 59 -4.05 10.18 -4.88
C TYR A 59 -2.72 9.46 -4.73
N ARG A 60 -1.67 10.24 -4.46
CA ARG A 60 -0.29 9.74 -4.38
C ARG A 60 0.46 10.47 -3.27
N TRP A 61 1.16 9.70 -2.45
CA TRP A 61 2.10 10.19 -1.45
C TRP A 61 3.45 9.51 -1.66
N THR A 62 4.55 10.22 -1.40
CA THR A 62 5.91 9.75 -1.70
C THR A 62 6.81 9.87 -0.48
N GLY A 63 7.68 8.88 -0.33
CA GLY A 63 8.56 8.67 0.81
C GLY A 63 7.83 8.36 2.11
N HIS A 64 8.62 8.10 3.15
CA HIS A 64 8.12 7.81 4.50
C HIS A 64 7.25 8.94 5.06
N GLU A 65 7.63 10.20 4.81
CA GLU A 65 6.79 11.34 5.19
C GLU A 65 5.41 11.31 4.52
N GLY A 66 5.36 10.92 3.24
CA GLY A 66 4.12 10.76 2.50
C GLY A 66 3.29 9.61 3.08
N ALA A 67 3.93 8.46 3.32
CA ALA A 67 3.29 7.30 3.93
C ALA A 67 2.68 7.61 5.31
N ALA A 68 3.35 8.44 6.13
CA ALA A 68 2.83 8.85 7.43
C ALA A 68 1.53 9.66 7.35
N ARG A 69 1.32 10.42 6.27
CA ARG A 69 0.14 11.28 6.08
C ARG A 69 -1.01 10.58 5.37
N ALA A 70 -0.72 9.56 4.56
CA ALA A 70 -1.69 8.91 3.68
C ALA A 70 -2.91 8.34 4.44
N PRO A 71 -2.79 7.62 5.58
CA PRO A 71 -3.95 7.05 6.28
C PRO A 71 -4.98 8.10 6.70
N ALA A 72 -4.51 9.23 7.24
CA ALA A 72 -5.39 10.33 7.64
C ALA A 72 -6.09 10.95 6.42
N ALA A 73 -5.36 11.18 5.33
CA ALA A 73 -5.94 11.71 4.10
C ALA A 73 -7.00 10.75 3.53
N ILE A 74 -6.71 9.45 3.45
CA ILE A 74 -7.63 8.43 2.94
C ILE A 74 -8.91 8.34 3.77
N ALA A 75 -8.81 8.42 5.10
CA ALA A 75 -9.99 8.44 5.97
C ALA A 75 -10.95 9.61 5.68
N THR A 76 -10.46 10.69 5.06
CA THR A 76 -11.29 11.84 4.63
C THR A 76 -11.84 11.70 3.22
N LEU A 77 -11.20 10.92 2.33
CA LEU A 77 -11.61 10.76 0.93
C LEU A 77 -12.98 10.09 0.77
N GLY A 78 -13.36 9.21 1.71
CA GLY A 78 -14.70 8.60 1.73
C GLY A 78 -15.84 9.56 2.12
N ARG A 79 -15.53 10.81 2.51
CA ARG A 79 -16.49 11.86 2.85
C ARG A 79 -16.61 12.88 1.71
N GLY A 80 -17.08 12.43 0.54
CA GLY A 80 -17.46 13.36 -0.53
C GLY A 80 -18.63 14.28 -0.12
N PRO A 81 -18.75 15.48 -0.73
CA PRO A 81 -19.86 16.40 -0.48
C PRO A 81 -21.12 15.86 -1.18
N GLY A 82 -21.84 14.91 -0.57
CA GLY A 82 -23.05 14.38 -1.24
C GLY A 82 -23.73 13.17 -0.64
N ARG A 83 -23.24 12.58 0.45
CA ARG A 83 -24.01 11.51 1.11
C ARG A 83 -25.01 12.12 2.08
N ALA A 84 -26.21 12.43 1.58
CA ALA A 84 -27.36 12.71 2.45
C ALA A 84 -27.55 11.53 3.41
N PRO A 85 -27.86 11.77 4.70
CA PRO A 85 -28.15 10.68 5.62
C PRO A 85 -29.31 9.86 5.05
N ALA A 86 -29.10 8.54 4.92
CA ALA A 86 -30.15 7.65 4.46
C ALA A 86 -31.36 7.83 5.39
N ALA A 87 -32.46 8.36 4.85
CA ALA A 87 -33.71 8.47 5.58
C ALA A 87 -34.08 7.08 6.10
N ARG A 88 -34.18 6.92 7.42
CA ARG A 88 -34.72 5.72 8.04
C ARG A 88 -36.12 5.51 7.47
N ARG A 89 -36.30 4.49 6.63
CA ARG A 89 -37.65 4.03 6.26
C ARG A 89 -38.31 3.51 7.54
N ARG A 90 -39.40 4.16 7.92
CA ARG A 90 -40.33 3.69 8.94
C ARG A 90 -41.12 2.50 8.39
#